data_AF-A0A7S0E5I5-F1
#
_entry.id   AF-A0A7S0E5I5-F1
#
_cell.length_a   1.000
_cell.length_b   1.000
_cell.length_c   1.000
_cell.angle_alpha   90.00
_cell.angle_beta   90.00
_cell.angle_gamma   90.00
#
_symmetry.space_group_name_H-M   'P 1'
#
loop_
_entity.id
_entity.type
_entity.pdbx_description
1 polymer ?
#
loop_
_entity_poly.entity_id
_entity_poly.type
_entity_poly.pdbx_seq_one_letter_code
_entity_poly.pdbx_strand_id
1 'polypeptide(L)'
;AQSGDEYQELVAKGMRYASKDDWRRAARTFREAIALRPDEPMAYYNLGATLTNSGHKVEAAQRFLQAKERRPVGSEHWALATARAFSTLKREACAEVTKPEWWND
;
A
#
# COMPACT_ATOMS: atom_id res chain seq x y z
N ALA A 1 -22.81 11.57 1.21
CA ALA A 1 -21.99 12.54 1.96
C ALA A 1 -21.25 11.84 3.11
N GLN A 2 -21.96 11.22 4.07
CA GLN A 2 -21.37 10.56 5.27
C GLN A 2 -20.21 9.58 4.99
N SER A 3 -20.34 8.68 4.01
CA SER A 3 -19.29 7.69 3.70
C SER A 3 -18.03 8.27 3.04
N GLY A 4 -18.06 9.55 2.63
CA GLY A 4 -16.88 10.27 2.16
C GLY A 4 -16.08 10.89 3.28
N ASP A 5 -16.77 11.50 4.23
CA ASP A 5 -16.14 12.11 5.39
C ASP A 5 -15.51 11.04 6.28
N GLU A 6 -16.19 9.90 6.47
CA GLU A 6 -15.69 8.77 7.26
C GLU A 6 -14.44 8.12 6.64
N TYR A 7 -14.39 7.98 5.30
CA TYR A 7 -13.19 7.47 4.62
C TYR A 7 -11.98 8.39 4.83
N GLN A 8 -12.18 9.70 4.65
CA GLN A 8 -11.12 10.68 4.84
C GLN A 8 -10.65 10.71 6.30
N GLU A 9 -11.57 10.55 7.25
CA GLU A 9 -11.24 10.46 8.66
C GLU A 9 -10.39 9.22 8.98
N LEU A 10 -10.77 8.05 8.46
CA LEU A 10 -10.01 6.81 8.62
C LEU A 10 -8.62 6.93 8.01
N VAL A 11 -8.50 7.50 6.82
CA VAL A 11 -7.19 7.74 6.18
C VAL A 11 -6.35 8.70 7.02
N ALA A 12 -6.90 9.82 7.50
CA ALA A 12 -6.20 10.77 8.36
C ALA A 12 -5.77 10.15 9.70
N LYS A 13 -6.61 9.30 10.29
CA LYS A 13 -6.30 8.55 11.51
C LYS A 13 -5.19 7.53 11.28
N GLY A 14 -5.23 6.80 10.17
CA GLY A 14 -4.17 5.86 9.78
C GLY A 14 -2.83 6.57 9.61
N MET A 15 -2.82 7.73 8.95
CA MET A 15 -1.61 8.55 8.80
C MET A 15 -1.05 9.02 10.14
N ARG A 16 -1.91 9.46 11.07
CA ARG A 16 -1.48 9.83 12.43
C ARG A 16 -0.82 8.68 13.20
N TYR A 17 -1.30 7.45 13.02
CA TYR A 17 -0.64 6.28 13.61
C TYR A 17 0.69 5.98 12.91
N ALA A 18 0.74 6.08 11.58
CA ALA A 18 1.97 5.87 10.81
C ALA A 18 3.06 6.88 11.18
N SER A 19 2.71 8.16 11.41
CA SER A 19 3.66 9.18 11.88
C SER A 19 4.18 8.95 13.31
N LYS A 20 3.54 8.06 14.07
CA LYS A 20 3.98 7.64 15.42
C LYS A 20 4.68 6.28 15.41
N ASP A 21 5.03 5.78 14.22
CA ASP A 21 5.58 4.43 14.00
C ASP A 21 4.70 3.29 14.56
N ASP A 22 3.42 3.56 14.83
CA ASP A 22 2.45 2.54 15.25
C ASP A 22 1.88 1.85 14.01
N TRP A 23 2.73 1.07 13.37
CA TRP A 23 2.42 0.39 12.11
C TRP A 23 1.24 -0.57 12.23
N ARG A 24 1.05 -1.19 13.41
CA ARG A 24 -0.09 -2.08 13.67
C ARG A 24 -1.41 -1.33 13.61
N ARG A 25 -1.53 -0.21 14.33
CA ARG A 25 -2.77 0.58 14.31
C ARG A 25 -2.98 1.30 12.99
N ALA A 26 -1.91 1.78 12.36
CA ALA A 26 -1.97 2.36 11.03
C ALA A 26 -2.52 1.36 10.01
N ALA A 27 -1.95 0.15 9.94
CA ALA A 27 -2.38 -0.89 9.02
C ALA A 27 -3.83 -1.32 9.24
N ARG A 28 -4.26 -1.46 10.51
CA ARG A 28 -5.67 -1.75 10.81
C ARG A 28 -6.60 -0.65 10.31
N THR A 29 -6.26 0.61 10.59
CA THR A 29 -7.09 1.76 10.19
C THR A 29 -7.17 1.89 8.67
N PHE A 30 -6.08 1.64 7.94
CA PHE A 30 -6.13 1.64 6.46
C PHE A 30 -6.93 0.47 5.90
N ARG A 31 -6.97 -0.69 6.57
CA ARG A 31 -7.86 -1.80 6.18
C ARG A 31 -9.34 -1.44 6.39
N GLU A 32 -9.67 -0.71 7.44
CA GLU A 32 -11.03 -0.15 7.64
C GLU A 32 -11.39 0.83 6.52
N ALA A 33 -10.47 1.72 6.14
CA ALA A 33 -10.67 2.65 5.01
C ALA A 33 -10.88 1.91 3.68
N ILE A 34 -10.12 0.82 3.44
CA ILE A 34 -10.31 -0.06 2.27
C ILE A 34 -11.68 -0.74 2.29
N ALA A 35 -12.15 -1.19 3.45
CA ALA A 35 -13.46 -1.82 3.56
C ALA A 35 -14.60 -0.83 3.25
N LEU A 36 -14.43 0.44 3.61
CA LEU A 36 -15.39 1.50 3.32
C LEU A 36 -15.39 1.93 1.85
N ARG A 37 -14.21 2.00 1.22
CA ARG A 37 -14.05 2.35 -0.20
C ARG A 37 -13.02 1.43 -0.87
N PRO A 38 -13.45 0.25 -1.35
CA PRO A 38 -12.54 -0.74 -1.91
C PRO A 38 -11.94 -0.31 -3.26
N ASP A 39 -12.51 0.70 -3.90
CA ASP A 39 -12.10 1.21 -5.21
C ASP A 39 -11.12 2.40 -5.12
N GLU A 40 -10.91 2.95 -3.91
CA GLU A 40 -10.02 4.10 -3.71
C GLU A 40 -8.57 3.64 -3.53
N PRO A 41 -7.61 4.05 -4.39
CA PRO A 41 -6.24 3.56 -4.34
C PRO A 41 -5.44 4.10 -3.14
N MET A 42 -5.86 5.23 -2.56
CA MET A 42 -5.10 5.94 -1.53
C MET A 42 -4.90 5.10 -0.26
N ALA A 43 -5.95 4.41 0.21
CA ALA A 43 -5.84 3.57 1.39
C ALA A 43 -4.93 2.34 1.18
N TYR A 44 -4.95 1.74 -0.03
CA TYR A 44 -4.03 0.65 -0.38
C TYR A 44 -2.58 1.11 -0.43
N TYR A 45 -2.32 2.29 -1.00
CA TYR A 45 -0.97 2.86 -1.01
C TYR A 45 -0.46 3.12 0.41
N ASN A 46 -1.26 3.78 1.24
CA ASN A 46 -0.86 4.10 2.61
C ASN A 46 -0.65 2.83 3.46
N LEU A 47 -1.44 1.79 3.22
CA LEU A 47 -1.21 0.46 3.81
C LEU A 47 0.12 -0.13 3.32
N GLY A 48 0.42 -0.07 2.02
CA GLY A 48 1.71 -0.52 1.46
C GLY A 48 2.91 0.22 2.05
N ALA A 49 2.81 1.55 2.22
CA ALA A 49 3.85 2.36 2.83
C ALA A 49 4.07 1.97 4.30
N THR A 50 2.98 1.80 5.04
CA THR A 50 2.99 1.33 6.45
C THR A 50 3.65 -0.04 6.57
N LEU A 51 3.31 -0.96 5.67
CA LEU A 51 3.87 -2.32 5.67
C LEU A 51 5.36 -2.32 5.34
N THR A 52 5.79 -1.49 4.38
CA THR A 52 7.22 -1.29 4.06
C THR A 52 7.99 -0.84 5.29
N ASN A 53 7.49 0.18 6.00
CA ASN A 53 8.14 0.69 7.21
C ASN A 53 8.15 -0.33 8.36
N SER A 54 7.15 -1.21 8.41
CA SER A 54 7.08 -2.31 9.39
C SER A 54 7.92 -3.55 9.02
N GLY A 55 8.65 -3.52 7.90
CA GLY A 55 9.47 -4.64 7.42
C GLY A 55 8.70 -5.73 6.65
N HIS A 56 7.39 -5.58 6.44
CA HIS A 56 6.53 -6.56 5.75
C HIS A 56 6.50 -6.29 4.25
N LYS A 57 7.66 -6.39 3.61
CA LYS A 57 7.90 -5.88 2.25
C LYS A 57 7.10 -6.64 1.18
N VAL A 58 6.96 -7.96 1.32
CA VAL A 58 6.15 -8.78 0.41
C VAL A 58 4.67 -8.40 0.46
N GLU A 59 4.10 -8.21 1.65
CA GLU A 59 2.71 -7.76 1.78
C GLU A 59 2.56 -6.32 1.25
N ALA A 60 3.54 -5.45 1.49
CA ALA A 60 3.56 -4.10 0.95
C ALA A 60 3.48 -4.09 -0.59
N ALA A 61 4.24 -4.97 -1.26
CA ALA A 61 4.22 -5.17 -2.71
C ALA A 61 2.81 -5.40 -3.25
N GLN A 62 2.09 -6.32 -2.61
CA GLN A 62 0.73 -6.70 -3.00
C GLN A 62 -0.22 -5.51 -2.83
N ARG A 63 -0.10 -4.73 -1.75
CA ARG A 63 -0.97 -3.55 -1.55
C ARG A 63 -0.68 -2.45 -2.56
N PHE A 64 0.57 -2.25 -2.94
CA PHE A 64 0.92 -1.32 -4.01
C PHE A 64 0.40 -1.79 -5.37
N LEU A 65 0.39 -3.09 -5.68
CA LEU A 65 -0.29 -3.61 -6.87
C LEU A 65 -1.78 -3.29 -6.85
N GLN A 66 -2.44 -3.58 -5.73
CA GLN A 66 -3.86 -3.32 -5.57
C GLN A 66 -4.18 -1.82 -5.75
N ALA A 67 -3.33 -0.93 -5.24
CA ALA A 67 -3.45 0.51 -5.47
C ALA A 67 -3.28 0.89 -6.95
N LYS A 68 -2.35 0.25 -7.67
CA LYS A 68 -2.12 0.47 -9.11
C LYS A 68 -3.33 0.05 -9.95
N GLU A 69 -3.90 -1.12 -9.65
CA GLU A 69 -5.06 -1.68 -10.35
C GLU A 69 -6.30 -0.81 -10.19
N ARG A 70 -6.43 -0.13 -9.05
CA ARG A 70 -7.56 0.74 -8.68
C ARG A 70 -7.35 2.20 -9.10
N ARG A 71 -6.43 2.45 -10.04
CA ARG A 71 -6.14 3.81 -10.52
C ARG A 71 -7.41 4.51 -11.00
N PRO A 72 -7.78 5.68 -10.44
CA PRO A 72 -8.60 6.61 -11.18
C PRO A 72 -7.78 7.07 -12.39
N VAL A 73 -8.38 6.97 -13.58
CA VAL A 73 -7.76 7.37 -14.85
C VAL A 73 -7.17 8.78 -14.70
N GLY A 74 -5.84 8.93 -14.85
CA GLY A 74 -5.14 10.23 -14.82
C GLY A 74 -4.22 10.54 -13.61
N SER A 75 -4.20 9.75 -12.54
CA SER A 75 -3.36 10.06 -11.36
C SER A 75 -1.90 9.59 -11.49
N GLU A 76 -1.03 10.44 -12.06
CA GLU A 76 0.43 10.24 -12.21
C GLU A 76 1.12 9.80 -10.91
N HIS A 77 0.71 10.39 -9.78
CA HIS A 77 1.25 10.14 -8.45
C HIS A 77 1.25 8.65 -8.06
N TRP A 78 0.14 7.94 -8.29
CA TRP A 78 0.03 6.52 -7.90
C TRP A 78 0.84 5.57 -8.79
N ALA A 79 1.09 5.91 -10.07
CA ALA A 79 1.96 5.07 -10.91
C ALA A 79 3.42 5.19 -10.50
N LEU A 80 3.90 6.41 -10.23
CA LEU A 80 5.28 6.62 -9.80
C LEU A 80 5.54 5.94 -8.45
N ALA A 81 4.60 6.08 -7.52
CA ALA A 81 4.74 5.51 -6.19
C ALA A 81 4.70 3.96 -6.20
N THR A 82 3.87 3.35 -7.04
CA THR A 82 3.84 1.89 -7.23
C THR A 82 5.05 1.37 -8.00
N ALA A 83 5.52 2.08 -9.04
CA ALA A 83 6.74 1.72 -9.77
C ALA A 83 7.99 1.75 -8.89
N ARG A 84 8.10 2.74 -7.99
CA ARG A 84 9.22 2.86 -7.05
C ARG A 84 9.21 1.76 -5.99
N ALA A 85 8.03 1.40 -5.48
CA ALA A 85 7.88 0.27 -4.58
C ALA A 85 8.29 -1.05 -5.25
N PHE A 86 7.82 -1.30 -6.47
CA PHE A 86 8.21 -2.47 -7.28
C PHE A 86 9.72 -2.56 -7.52
N SER A 87 10.35 -1.43 -7.83
CA SER A 87 11.80 -1.37 -8.06
C SER A 87 12.59 -1.67 -6.79
N THR A 88 12.08 -1.26 -5.62
CA THR A 88 12.69 -1.52 -4.31
C THR A 88 12.58 -3.00 -3.94
N LEU A 89 11.40 -3.59 -4.16
CA LEU A 89 11.14 -5.00 -3.91
C LEU A 89 11.91 -5.92 -4.85
N LYS A 90 12.00 -5.59 -6.14
CA LYS A 90 12.80 -6.36 -7.10
C LYS A 90 14.28 -6.38 -6.72
N ARG A 91 14.82 -5.27 -6.21
CA ARG A 91 16.21 -5.20 -5.73
C ARG A 91 16.47 -6.09 -4.52
N GLU A 92 15.53 -6.18 -3.59
CA GLU A 92 15.69 -6.99 -2.37
C GLU A 92 15.33 -8.46 -2.58
N ALA A 93 14.33 -8.76 -3.41
CA ALA A 93 14.03 -10.13 -3.84
C ALA A 93 15.17 -10.72 -4.68
N CYS A 94 15.83 -9.92 -5.53
CA CYS A 94 17.07 -10.34 -6.18
C CYS A 94 18.24 -10.52 -5.21
N ALA A 95 18.18 -9.92 -4.01
CA ALA A 95 19.20 -10.09 -2.98
C ALA A 95 18.96 -11.33 -2.09
N GLU A 96 17.70 -11.76 -1.90
CA GLU A 96 17.36 -12.92 -1.04
C GLU A 96 16.93 -14.19 -1.79
N VAL A 97 16.55 -14.14 -3.07
CA VAL A 97 15.91 -15.29 -3.73
C VAL A 97 16.74 -15.87 -4.86
N THR A 98 17.33 -17.03 -4.58
CA THR A 98 17.59 -18.09 -5.56
C THR A 98 16.28 -18.37 -6.30
N LYS A 99 16.28 -18.16 -7.62
CA LYS A 99 15.10 -18.17 -8.53
C LYS A 99 13.95 -19.09 -8.06
N PRO A 100 12.74 -18.57 -7.77
CA PRO A 100 11.61 -19.40 -7.42
C PRO A 100 11.07 -20.12 -8.67
N GLU A 101 10.54 -21.34 -8.51
CA GLU A 101 10.21 -22.29 -9.59
C GLU A 101 9.20 -21.80 -10.65
N TRP A 102 8.47 -20.72 -10.39
CA TRP A 102 7.54 -20.13 -11.37
C TRP A 102 8.21 -19.10 -12.30
N TRP A 103 9.52 -18.85 -12.13
CA TRP A 103 10.33 -18.02 -13.03
C TRP A 103 10.99 -18.91 -14.09
N ASN A 104 10.26 -19.18 -15.18
CA ASN A 104 10.85 -19.64 -16.44
C ASN A 104 10.98 -18.43 -17.38
N ASP A 105 12.18 -18.30 -17.97
CA ASP A 105 12.78 -17.13 -18.65
C ASP A 105 11.87 -16.07 -19.30
#